data_AF-A0A955L1Z0-F1
#
_entry.id   AF-A0A955L1Z0-F1
#
_cell.length_a   1.000
_cell.length_b   1.000
_cell.length_c   1.000
_cell.angle_alpha   90.00
_cell.angle_beta   90.00
_cell.angle_gamma   90.00
#
_symmetry.space_group_name_H-M   'P 1'
#
loop_
_entity.id
_entity.type
_entity.pdbx_description
1 polymer ?
#
loop_
_entity_poly.entity_id
_entity_poly.type
_entity_poly.pdbx_seq_one_letter_code
_entity_poly.pdbx_strand_id
1 'polypeptide(L)'
;MEQADDPSPSKVTYMRESKQKYIFLFFLFLLGISILINIVDPGGRKDSAQQLRVNDYVDVAGETFDFVVQDIEDLKLERVQQIKNQQLLLWQTTSPGAYESIIRDQCALVGCNSEQVIRVMYCESKGNALATNGRYQGLFQHDQYYWIIRAQRYGIPGASIFDPYSQIHVTTRMFSEGLSYLWECQ
;
A
#
# COMPACT_ATOMS: atom_id res chain seq x y z
N MET A 1 -34.95 -3.65 -22.95
CA MET A 1 -33.86 -3.45 -23.91
C MET A 1 -32.64 -3.13 -23.05
N GLU A 2 -31.89 -4.17 -22.71
CA GLU A 2 -30.75 -4.13 -21.80
C GLU A 2 -29.55 -3.59 -22.57
N GLN A 3 -29.02 -2.44 -22.13
CA GLN A 3 -27.91 -1.76 -22.76
C GLN A 3 -26.64 -2.43 -22.27
N ALA A 4 -25.97 -3.17 -23.15
CA ALA A 4 -24.70 -3.81 -22.85
C ALA A 4 -23.63 -2.73 -22.59
N ASP A 5 -23.12 -2.69 -21.35
CA ASP A 5 -21.95 -1.90 -21.00
C ASP A 5 -20.73 -2.40 -21.80
N ASP A 6 -20.20 -1.52 -22.64
CA ASP A 6 -18.96 -1.73 -23.39
C ASP A 6 -17.79 -1.88 -22.38
N PRO A 7 -17.03 -2.99 -22.39
CA PRO A 7 -15.94 -3.17 -21.45
C PRO A 7 -14.83 -2.16 -21.75
N SER A 8 -14.82 -1.07 -20.97
CA SER A 8 -13.70 -0.14 -20.86
C SER A 8 -12.41 -0.95 -20.78
N PRO A 9 -11.40 -0.66 -21.64
CA PRO A 9 -10.18 -1.43 -21.68
C PRO A 9 -9.57 -1.46 -20.28
N SER A 10 -9.32 -2.68 -19.79
CA SER A 10 -8.79 -2.85 -18.43
C SER A 10 -7.54 -1.98 -18.25
N LYS A 11 -7.41 -1.28 -17.12
CA LYS A 11 -6.26 -0.41 -16.82
C LYS A 11 -4.90 -1.11 -16.98
N VAL A 12 -4.88 -2.45 -16.92
CA VAL A 12 -3.70 -3.29 -17.18
C VAL A 12 -3.22 -3.16 -18.62
N THR A 13 -4.14 -3.05 -19.59
CA THR A 13 -3.84 -2.83 -21.01
C THR A 13 -3.19 -1.45 -21.22
N TYR A 14 -3.73 -0.41 -20.57
CA TYR A 14 -3.18 0.95 -20.62
C TYR A 14 -1.76 1.03 -20.04
N MET A 15 -1.51 0.34 -18.93
CA MET A 15 -0.19 0.29 -18.26
C MET A 15 0.89 -0.48 -19.06
N ARG A 16 0.48 -1.41 -19.93
CA ARG A 16 1.41 -2.13 -20.80
C ARG A 16 1.87 -1.25 -21.97
N GLU A 17 0.94 -0.48 -22.53
CA GLU A 17 1.23 0.48 -23.58
C GLU A 17 2.11 1.65 -23.11
N SER A 18 1.90 2.15 -21.89
CA SER A 18 2.71 3.25 -21.33
C SER A 18 4.17 2.83 -21.15
N LYS A 19 4.44 1.68 -20.54
CA LYS A 19 5.81 1.15 -20.38
C LYS A 19 6.54 0.99 -21.72
N GLN A 20 5.84 0.54 -22.75
CA GLN A 20 6.41 0.35 -24.07
C GLN A 20 6.74 1.70 -24.74
N LYS A 21 5.93 2.73 -24.49
CA LYS A 21 6.19 4.11 -24.95
C LYS A 21 7.41 4.73 -24.27
N TYR A 22 7.58 4.59 -22.94
CA TYR A 22 8.75 5.16 -22.24
C TYR A 22 10.07 4.48 -22.63
N ILE A 23 10.07 3.15 -22.83
CA ILE A 23 11.25 2.43 -23.34
C ILE A 23 11.63 2.96 -24.73
N PHE A 24 10.64 3.13 -25.62
CA PHE A 24 10.87 3.64 -26.97
C PHE A 24 11.39 5.09 -26.96
N LEU A 25 10.84 5.97 -26.12
CA LEU A 25 11.29 7.35 -25.94
C LEU A 25 12.72 7.42 -25.38
N PHE A 26 13.07 6.56 -24.42
CA PHE A 26 14.42 6.48 -23.88
C PHE A 26 15.44 6.01 -24.93
N PHE A 27 15.09 5.03 -25.78
CA PHE A 27 15.95 4.62 -26.89
C PHE A 27 16.13 5.73 -27.92
N LEU A 28 15.07 6.45 -28.28
CA LEU A 28 15.16 7.60 -29.18
C LEU A 28 16.03 8.72 -28.60
N PHE A 29 15.96 8.95 -27.29
CA PHE A 29 16.80 9.90 -26.59
C PHE A 29 18.29 9.52 -26.65
N LEU A 30 18.63 8.27 -26.34
CA LEU A 30 20.02 7.77 -26.43
C LEU A 30 20.54 7.80 -27.87
N LEU A 31 19.68 7.47 -28.85
CA LEU A 31 20.03 7.56 -30.26
C LEU A 31 20.29 9.01 -30.67
N GLY A 32 19.45 9.94 -30.22
CA GLY A 32 19.59 11.38 -30.46
C GLY A 32 20.89 11.95 -29.89
N ILE A 33 21.23 11.60 -28.65
CA ILE A 33 22.51 11.97 -28.03
C ILE A 33 23.69 11.40 -28.82
N SER A 34 23.64 10.13 -29.20
CA SER A 34 24.72 9.47 -29.95
C SER A 34 24.93 10.10 -31.33
N ILE A 35 23.86 10.51 -32.00
CA ILE A 35 23.91 11.22 -33.29
C ILE A 35 24.50 12.62 -33.11
N LEU A 36 24.07 13.36 -32.08
CA LEU A 36 24.62 14.68 -31.77
C LEU A 36 26.12 14.62 -31.44
N ILE A 37 26.56 13.65 -30.64
CA ILE A 37 27.99 13.46 -30.32
C ILE A 37 28.81 13.17 -31.59
N ASN A 38 28.31 12.34 -32.51
CA ASN A 38 29.02 11.99 -33.74
C ASN A 38 29.01 13.11 -34.80
N ILE A 39 28.06 14.04 -34.77
CA ILE A 39 28.01 15.20 -35.68
C ILE A 39 28.89 16.36 -35.17
N VAL A 40 29.21 16.42 -33.86
CA VAL A 40 29.94 17.52 -33.20
C VAL A 40 31.48 17.43 -33.36
N ASP A 41 31.93 17.14 -34.58
CA ASP A 41 33.28 17.38 -35.11
C ASP A 41 34.41 16.41 -34.68
N PRO A 42 34.99 15.62 -35.61
CA PRO A 42 36.24 14.88 -35.38
C PRO A 42 37.50 15.79 -35.31
N GLY A 43 37.38 17.12 -35.52
CA GLY A 43 38.49 18.08 -35.70
C GLY A 43 38.69 19.15 -34.61
N GLY A 44 37.85 19.25 -33.58
CA GLY A 44 38.20 19.93 -32.32
C GLY A 44 38.10 21.47 -32.25
N ARG A 45 37.27 22.16 -33.05
CA ARG A 45 37.03 23.61 -32.84
C ARG A 45 35.53 23.93 -32.76
N LYS A 46 35.00 24.03 -31.54
CA LYS A 46 33.59 24.38 -31.26
C LYS A 46 33.35 25.87 -31.48
N ASP A 47 32.42 26.22 -32.37
CA ASP A 47 31.89 27.58 -32.47
C ASP A 47 30.82 27.83 -31.37
N SER A 48 30.63 29.10 -31.01
CA SER A 48 29.69 29.49 -29.94
C SER A 48 28.22 29.21 -30.28
N ALA A 49 27.87 29.10 -31.57
CA ALA A 49 26.52 28.76 -32.02
C ALA A 49 26.20 27.26 -31.87
N GLN A 50 27.20 26.38 -31.95
CA GLN A 50 27.08 24.96 -31.66
C GLN A 50 26.91 24.71 -30.16
N GLN A 51 27.60 25.49 -29.31
CA GLN A 51 27.47 25.34 -27.86
C GLN A 51 26.09 25.75 -27.34
N LEU A 52 25.46 26.78 -27.93
CA LEU A 52 24.07 27.15 -27.64
C LEU A 52 23.08 26.01 -27.98
N ARG A 53 23.23 25.37 -29.14
CA ARG A 53 22.33 24.26 -29.56
C ARG A 53 22.43 23.01 -28.68
N VAL A 54 23.60 22.74 -28.12
CA VAL A 54 23.78 21.64 -27.15
C VAL A 54 23.09 21.97 -25.84
N ASN A 55 23.18 23.20 -25.35
CA ASN A 55 22.51 23.62 -24.12
C ASN A 55 20.97 23.54 -24.27
N ASP A 56 20.41 24.03 -25.37
CA ASP A 56 18.97 23.94 -25.63
C ASP A 56 18.48 22.48 -25.63
N TYR A 57 19.28 21.56 -26.17
CA TYR A 57 18.94 20.13 -26.18
C TYR A 57 19.01 19.51 -24.77
N VAL A 58 20.00 19.90 -23.96
CA VAL A 58 20.13 19.44 -22.56
C VAL A 58 18.98 19.96 -21.70
N ASP A 59 18.53 21.20 -21.92
CA ASP A 59 17.41 21.79 -21.17
C ASP A 59 16.10 21.06 -21.50
N VAL A 60 15.79 20.84 -22.79
CA VAL A 60 14.61 20.08 -23.21
C VAL A 60 14.65 18.63 -22.72
N ALA A 61 15.83 18.02 -22.69
CA ALA A 61 16.04 16.69 -22.14
C ALA A 61 15.78 16.64 -20.62
N GLY A 62 16.24 17.67 -19.88
CA GLY A 62 16.01 17.83 -18.45
C GLY A 62 14.52 17.93 -18.13
N GLU A 63 13.79 18.81 -18.83
CA GLU A 63 12.34 18.97 -18.64
C GLU A 63 11.57 17.68 -18.93
N THR A 64 11.96 16.94 -19.98
CA THR A 64 11.35 15.65 -20.31
C THR A 64 11.63 14.61 -19.24
N PHE A 65 12.84 14.57 -18.69
CA PHE A 65 13.20 13.64 -17.61
C PHE A 65 12.43 13.94 -16.34
N ASP A 66 12.33 15.20 -15.92
CA ASP A 66 11.59 15.61 -14.73
C ASP A 66 10.10 15.25 -14.85
N PHE A 67 9.50 15.44 -16.03
CA PHE A 67 8.13 15.00 -16.31
C PHE A 67 7.95 13.48 -16.14
N VAL A 68 8.87 12.67 -16.68
CA VAL A 68 8.82 11.20 -16.55
C VAL A 68 8.98 10.75 -15.09
N VAL A 69 9.86 11.40 -14.33
CA VAL A 69 10.07 11.11 -12.90
C VAL A 69 8.79 11.40 -12.11
N GLN A 70 8.16 12.55 -12.36
CA GLN A 70 6.91 12.93 -11.71
C GLN A 70 5.79 11.93 -12.01
N ASP A 71 5.60 11.55 -13.28
CA ASP A 71 4.62 10.53 -13.70
C ASP A 71 4.84 9.19 -12.97
N ILE A 72 6.11 8.79 -12.79
CA ILE A 72 6.45 7.54 -12.08
C ILE A 72 6.08 7.64 -10.59
N GLU A 73 6.34 8.76 -9.93
CA GLU A 73 5.96 8.96 -8.52
C GLU A 73 4.44 8.99 -8.34
N ASP A 74 3.71 9.64 -9.24
CA ASP A 74 2.25 9.67 -9.21
C ASP A 74 1.65 8.27 -9.42
N LEU A 75 2.18 7.49 -10.37
CA LEU A 75 1.80 6.09 -10.58
C LEU A 75 2.09 5.20 -9.37
N LYS A 76 3.19 5.44 -8.64
CA LYS A 76 3.47 4.72 -7.39
C LYS A 76 2.42 5.06 -6.33
N LEU A 77 2.08 6.33 -6.18
CA LEU A 77 1.09 6.79 -5.20
C LEU A 77 -0.29 6.20 -5.48
N GLU A 78 -0.73 6.21 -6.73
CA GLU A 78 -2.01 5.60 -7.14
C GLU A 78 -2.07 4.11 -6.80
N ARG A 79 -0.98 3.38 -7.07
CA ARG A 79 -0.90 1.94 -6.75
C ARG A 79 -0.98 1.70 -5.25
N VAL A 80 -0.28 2.50 -4.45
CA VAL A 80 -0.34 2.42 -2.99
C VAL A 80 -1.78 2.63 -2.51
N GLN A 81 -2.49 3.61 -3.07
CA GLN A 81 -3.88 3.87 -2.69
C GLN A 81 -4.81 2.72 -3.10
N GLN A 82 -4.62 2.13 -4.29
CA GLN A 82 -5.38 0.96 -4.73
C GLN A 82 -5.19 -0.23 -3.79
N ILE A 83 -3.95 -0.52 -3.37
CA ILE A 83 -3.65 -1.60 -2.42
C ILE A 83 -4.35 -1.35 -1.08
N LYS A 84 -4.30 -0.12 -0.56
CA LYS A 84 -5.01 0.24 0.67
C LYS A 84 -6.51 0.03 0.56
N ASN A 85 -7.11 0.44 -0.57
CA ASN A 85 -8.53 0.26 -0.82
C ASN A 85 -8.92 -1.23 -0.92
N GLN A 86 -8.08 -2.04 -1.57
CA GLN A 86 -8.27 -3.50 -1.63
C GLN A 86 -8.18 -4.15 -0.24
N GLN A 87 -7.22 -3.74 0.58
CA GLN A 87 -7.10 -4.20 1.97
C GLN A 87 -8.34 -3.82 2.79
N LEU A 88 -8.82 -2.59 2.66
CA LEU A 88 -10.02 -2.13 3.36
C LEU A 88 -11.25 -2.95 2.96
N LEU A 89 -11.42 -3.21 1.66
CA LEU A 89 -12.51 -4.05 1.15
C LEU A 89 -12.39 -5.49 1.69
N LEU A 90 -11.18 -6.04 1.73
CA LEU A 90 -10.94 -7.35 2.32
C LEU A 90 -11.38 -7.38 3.79
N TRP A 91 -10.98 -6.40 4.60
CA TRP A 91 -11.34 -6.35 6.02
C TRP A 91 -12.85 -6.17 6.26
N GLN A 92 -13.55 -5.47 5.37
CA GLN A 92 -15.01 -5.29 5.42
C GLN A 92 -15.79 -6.57 5.06
N THR A 93 -15.28 -7.34 4.11
CA THR A 93 -15.97 -8.51 3.55
C THR A 93 -15.56 -9.82 4.19
N THR A 94 -14.48 -9.83 4.97
CA THR A 94 -14.04 -11.00 5.73
C THR A 94 -15.09 -11.37 6.76
N SER A 95 -15.55 -12.62 6.73
CA SER A 95 -16.56 -13.11 7.66
C SER A 95 -15.97 -13.28 9.07
N PRO A 96 -16.77 -13.11 10.14
CA PRO A 96 -16.33 -13.37 11.50
C PRO A 96 -15.73 -14.77 11.69
N GLY A 97 -16.28 -15.79 11.02
CA GLY A 97 -15.76 -17.16 11.08
C GLY A 97 -14.32 -17.33 10.58
N ALA A 98 -13.86 -16.49 9.64
CA ALA A 98 -12.46 -16.50 9.21
C ALA A 98 -11.55 -16.05 10.36
N TYR A 99 -11.93 -15.01 11.10
CA TYR A 99 -11.17 -14.54 12.27
C TYR A 99 -11.15 -15.57 13.39
N GLU A 100 -12.23 -16.32 13.60
CA GLU A 100 -12.25 -17.36 14.63
C GLU A 100 -11.17 -18.43 14.40
N SER A 101 -10.97 -18.87 13.15
CA SER A 101 -9.92 -19.85 12.84
C SER A 101 -8.52 -19.33 13.21
N ILE A 102 -8.25 -18.07 12.88
CA ILE A 102 -6.97 -17.40 13.17
C ILE A 102 -6.79 -17.21 14.68
N ILE A 103 -7.86 -16.88 15.41
CA ILE A 103 -7.83 -16.77 16.87
C ILE A 103 -7.49 -18.13 17.51
N ARG A 104 -8.09 -19.22 17.03
CA ARG A 104 -7.78 -20.58 17.52
C ARG A 104 -6.32 -20.94 17.27
N ASP A 105 -5.84 -20.69 16.05
CA ASP A 105 -4.44 -20.95 15.69
C ASP A 105 -3.47 -20.13 16.54
N GLN A 106 -3.73 -18.84 16.73
CA GLN A 106 -2.88 -17.99 17.57
C GLN A 106 -2.91 -18.39 19.04
N CYS A 107 -4.08 -18.68 19.61
CA CYS A 107 -4.17 -19.13 20.99
C CYS A 107 -3.47 -20.47 21.22
N ALA A 108 -3.46 -21.38 20.23
CA ALA A 108 -2.68 -22.61 20.30
C ALA A 108 -1.17 -22.34 20.39
N LEU A 109 -0.68 -21.24 19.80
CA LEU A 109 0.73 -20.86 19.85
C LEU A 109 1.13 -20.18 21.18
N VAL A 110 0.27 -19.31 21.72
CA VAL A 110 0.61 -18.47 22.88
C VAL A 110 0.04 -18.97 24.21
N GLY A 111 -0.86 -19.95 24.19
CA GLY A 111 -1.47 -20.51 25.40
C GLY A 111 -2.60 -19.66 25.97
N CYS A 112 -3.53 -19.18 25.13
CA CYS A 112 -4.78 -18.53 25.59
C CYS A 112 -6.03 -19.38 25.38
N ASN A 113 -7.13 -19.01 26.05
CA ASN A 113 -8.45 -19.60 25.82
C ASN A 113 -9.10 -18.98 24.56
N SER A 114 -9.05 -19.70 23.43
CA SER A 114 -9.59 -19.20 22.15
C SER A 114 -11.08 -18.89 22.21
N GLU A 115 -11.86 -19.71 22.89
CA GLU A 115 -13.32 -19.52 22.98
C GLU A 115 -13.69 -18.26 23.77
N GLN A 116 -12.85 -17.89 24.75
CA GLN A 116 -12.99 -16.61 25.44
C GLN A 116 -12.68 -15.43 24.52
N VAL A 117 -11.58 -15.48 23.77
CA VAL A 117 -11.20 -14.42 22.83
C VAL A 117 -12.27 -14.25 21.73
N ILE A 118 -12.80 -15.36 21.20
CA ILE A 118 -13.88 -15.33 20.20
C ILE A 118 -15.15 -14.69 20.76
N ARG A 119 -15.53 -15.03 22.01
CA ARG A 119 -16.68 -14.40 22.69
C ARG A 119 -16.53 -12.89 22.76
N VAL A 120 -15.34 -12.41 23.14
CA VAL A 120 -15.03 -10.98 23.20
C VAL A 120 -15.12 -10.35 21.81
N MET A 121 -14.53 -10.94 20.77
CA MET A 121 -14.64 -10.42 19.39
C MET A 121 -16.12 -10.18 18.97
N TYR A 122 -16.99 -11.16 19.25
CA TYR A 122 -18.41 -11.04 18.91
C TYR A 122 -19.14 -10.00 19.76
N CYS A 123 -18.84 -9.92 21.06
CA CYS A 123 -19.43 -8.93 21.95
C CYS A 123 -19.04 -7.50 21.57
N GLU A 124 -17.74 -7.29 21.29
CA GLU A 124 -17.16 -5.97 21.06
C GLU A 124 -17.50 -5.39 19.69
N SER A 125 -17.48 -6.21 18.64
CA SER A 125 -17.63 -5.71 17.26
C SER A 125 -18.53 -6.54 16.37
N LYS A 126 -19.05 -7.68 16.86
CA LYS A 126 -19.71 -8.71 16.04
C LYS A 126 -18.82 -9.21 14.89
N GLY A 127 -17.50 -9.15 15.07
CA GLY A 127 -16.51 -9.50 14.05
C GLY A 127 -16.27 -8.43 12.98
N ASN A 128 -16.72 -7.18 13.19
CA ASN A 128 -16.44 -6.07 12.29
C ASN A 128 -15.07 -5.44 12.60
N ALA A 129 -14.07 -5.70 11.76
CA ALA A 129 -12.71 -5.16 11.92
C ALA A 129 -12.61 -3.64 11.82
N LEU A 130 -13.63 -2.97 11.26
CA LEU A 130 -13.70 -1.52 11.14
C LEU A 130 -14.67 -0.88 12.15
N ALA A 131 -15.16 -1.63 13.14
CA ALA A 131 -16.04 -1.09 14.17
C ALA A 131 -15.35 0.06 14.92
N THR A 132 -16.08 1.14 15.20
CA THR A 132 -15.57 2.28 15.95
C THR A 132 -16.69 2.96 16.72
N ASN A 133 -16.38 3.42 17.94
CA ASN A 133 -17.22 4.34 18.70
C ASN A 133 -16.51 5.67 18.99
N GLY A 134 -15.42 5.96 18.27
CA GLY A 134 -14.60 7.16 18.43
C GLY A 134 -13.47 7.02 19.46
N ARG A 135 -13.62 6.14 20.47
CA ARG A 135 -12.56 5.86 21.46
C ARG A 135 -11.97 4.46 21.28
N TYR A 136 -12.84 3.48 21.11
CA TYR A 136 -12.52 2.08 20.93
C TYR A 136 -12.74 1.67 19.47
N GLN A 137 -11.82 0.87 18.96
CA GLN A 137 -11.73 0.59 17.53
C GLN A 137 -11.40 -0.87 17.26
N GLY A 138 -11.92 -1.39 16.16
CA GLY A 138 -11.55 -2.69 15.62
C GLY A 138 -12.29 -3.88 16.22
N LEU A 139 -11.78 -5.08 15.90
CA LEU A 139 -12.36 -6.38 16.25
C LEU A 139 -12.61 -6.54 17.75
N PHE A 140 -11.68 -6.07 18.58
CA PHE A 140 -11.72 -6.21 20.03
C PHE A 140 -11.90 -4.87 20.75
N GLN A 141 -12.34 -3.84 20.03
CA GLN A 141 -12.58 -2.50 20.59
C GLN A 141 -11.41 -2.03 21.47
N HIS A 142 -10.18 -2.08 20.94
CA HIS A 142 -9.04 -1.56 21.67
C HIS A 142 -9.15 -0.04 21.83
N ASP A 143 -8.77 0.49 22.99
CA ASP A 143 -8.63 1.93 23.20
C ASP A 143 -7.47 2.47 22.33
N GLN A 144 -7.79 3.43 21.47
CA GLN A 144 -6.83 4.03 20.53
C GLN A 144 -5.59 4.62 21.22
N TYR A 145 -5.73 5.13 22.44
CA TYR A 145 -4.64 5.75 23.18
C TYR A 145 -3.55 4.73 23.55
N TYR A 146 -3.96 3.51 23.89
CA TYR A 146 -3.03 2.45 24.32
C TYR A 146 -2.53 1.58 23.18
N TRP A 147 -3.16 1.65 22.01
CA TRP A 147 -2.86 0.74 20.89
C TRP A 147 -1.39 0.78 20.47
N ILE A 148 -0.81 1.98 20.30
CA ILE A 148 0.59 2.12 19.87
C ILE A 148 1.55 1.37 20.80
N ILE A 149 1.37 1.55 22.12
CA ILE A 149 2.21 0.91 23.14
C ILE A 149 1.96 -0.61 23.17
N ARG A 150 0.71 -1.07 23.04
CA ARG A 150 0.37 -2.49 22.99
C ARG A 150 0.97 -3.17 21.75
N ALA A 151 0.79 -2.57 20.57
CA ALA A 151 1.32 -3.08 19.32
C ALA A 151 2.85 -3.18 19.36
N GLN A 152 3.54 -2.16 19.90
CA GLN A 152 4.98 -2.19 20.11
C GLN A 152 5.39 -3.31 21.09
N ARG A 153 4.72 -3.42 22.23
CA ARG A 153 5.01 -4.44 23.25
C ARG A 153 4.96 -5.86 22.68
N TYR A 154 4.04 -6.11 21.74
CA TYR A 154 3.87 -7.42 21.11
C TYR A 154 4.54 -7.54 19.74
N GLY A 155 5.49 -6.66 19.40
CA GLY A 155 6.40 -6.84 18.27
C GLY A 155 5.85 -6.41 16.91
N ILE A 156 4.77 -5.63 16.86
CA ILE A 156 4.18 -5.11 15.62
C ILE A 156 4.04 -3.57 15.65
N PRO A 157 5.16 -2.83 15.86
CA PRO A 157 5.11 -1.37 15.92
C PRO A 157 4.57 -0.77 14.61
N GLY A 158 3.75 0.27 14.73
CA GLY A 158 3.14 0.95 13.58
C GLY A 158 1.95 0.23 12.94
N ALA A 159 1.53 -0.92 13.48
CA ALA A 159 0.33 -1.61 13.01
C ALA A 159 -0.92 -0.73 13.14
N SER A 160 -1.79 -0.78 12.13
CA SER A 160 -3.09 -0.13 12.20
C SER A 160 -3.96 -0.80 13.26
N ILE A 161 -4.67 -0.01 14.06
CA ILE A 161 -5.68 -0.53 15.00
C ILE A 161 -6.87 -1.16 14.28
N PHE A 162 -7.05 -0.88 12.99
CA PHE A 162 -8.08 -1.51 12.15
C PHE A 162 -7.59 -2.77 11.43
N ASP A 163 -6.30 -3.11 11.51
CA ASP A 163 -5.81 -4.37 10.96
C ASP A 163 -6.28 -5.53 11.85
N PRO A 164 -7.21 -6.38 11.37
CA PRO A 164 -7.76 -7.46 12.17
C PRO A 164 -6.70 -8.47 12.61
N TYR A 165 -5.69 -8.75 11.77
CA TYR A 165 -4.66 -9.74 12.09
C TYR A 165 -3.74 -9.24 13.21
N SER A 166 -3.36 -7.96 13.14
CA SER A 166 -2.60 -7.29 14.20
C SER A 166 -3.37 -7.27 15.52
N GLN A 167 -4.67 -6.99 15.48
CA GLN A 167 -5.52 -7.02 16.66
C GLN A 167 -5.63 -8.42 17.26
N ILE A 168 -5.84 -9.46 16.45
CA ILE A 168 -5.86 -10.86 16.93
C ILE A 168 -4.54 -11.22 17.60
N HIS A 169 -3.40 -10.87 17.00
CA HIS A 169 -2.07 -11.11 17.58
C HIS A 169 -1.88 -10.42 18.94
N VAL A 170 -2.25 -9.14 19.05
CA VAL A 170 -2.14 -8.38 20.30
C VAL A 170 -3.08 -8.94 21.37
N THR A 171 -4.35 -9.15 21.04
CA THR A 171 -5.35 -9.64 22.00
C THR A 171 -5.02 -11.02 22.51
N THR A 172 -4.66 -11.96 21.64
CA THR A 172 -4.32 -13.33 22.06
C THR A 172 -3.13 -13.35 23.03
N ARG A 173 -2.09 -12.53 22.79
CA ARG A 173 -0.98 -12.36 23.73
C ARG A 173 -1.40 -11.73 25.05
N MET A 174 -2.23 -10.69 25.02
CA MET A 174 -2.78 -10.09 26.24
C MET A 174 -3.56 -11.12 27.07
N PHE A 175 -4.36 -11.97 26.42
CA PHE A 175 -5.11 -13.02 27.10
C PHE A 175 -4.19 -14.11 27.67
N SER A 176 -3.12 -14.49 26.97
CA SER A 176 -2.13 -15.43 27.50
C SER A 176 -1.41 -14.91 28.75
N GLU A 177 -1.30 -13.58 28.89
CA GLU A 177 -0.73 -12.92 30.08
C GLU A 177 -1.78 -12.66 31.19
N GLY A 178 -3.01 -13.15 31.05
CA GLY A 178 -4.06 -12.96 32.04
C GLY A 178 -4.69 -11.56 32.04
N LEU A 179 -4.51 -10.78 30.97
CA LEU A 179 -5.05 -9.41 30.85
C LEU A 179 -6.48 -9.38 30.30
N SER A 180 -7.22 -10.50 30.36
CA SER A 180 -8.61 -10.57 29.88
C SER A 180 -9.54 -9.63 30.63
N TYR A 181 -9.21 -9.29 31.88
CA TYR A 181 -9.99 -8.37 32.73
C TYR A 181 -10.11 -6.94 32.18
N LEU A 182 -9.33 -6.59 31.16
CA LEU A 182 -9.43 -5.31 30.46
C LEU A 182 -10.65 -5.23 29.53
N TRP A 183 -11.34 -6.36 29.29
CA TRP A 183 -12.58 -6.43 28.54
C TRP A 183 -13.73 -6.76 29.49
N GLU A 184 -14.81 -5.99 29.38
CA GLU A 184 -16.05 -6.24 30.13
C GLU A 184 -16.77 -7.49 29.62
N CYS A 185 -16.60 -7.80 28.33
CA CYS A 185 -17.24 -8.90 27.59
C CYS A 185 -16.57 -10.29 27.75
N GLN A 186 -15.76 -10.50 28.80
CA GLN A 186 -14.91 -11.70 28.95
C GLN A 186 -15.63 -12.99 29.36
#